data_AF-A0A2R4ZML0-F1
#
_entry.id   AF-A0A2R4ZML0-F1
#
_cell.length_a   1.000
_cell.length_b   1.000
_cell.length_c   1.000
_cell.angle_alpha   90.00
_cell.angle_beta   90.00
_cell.angle_gamma   90.00
#
_symmetry.space_group_name_H-M   'P 1'
#
loop_
_entity.id
_entity.type
_entity.pdbx_description
1 polymer ?
#
loop_
_entity_poly.entity_id
_entity_poly.type
_entity_poly.pdbx_seq_one_letter_code
_entity_poly.pdbx_strand_id
1 'polypeptide(L)'
;MCHMSVLEFFIENAEPEEFSGARVLEVGSRYVNGSVRPLIERFFRPKEYVGVDIEPGKFVDLILPVEKLIDHFGRESFDVVIATELLEHVMDWRLAVNNMKTVLKRGGYIYISRPVLRASHSMAIRMIFGDTR
;
A
#
# COMPACT_ATOMS: atom_id res chain seq x y z
N MET A 1 -5.06 -0.12 -13.11
CA MET A 1 -5.59 1.25 -13.35
C MET A 1 -6.07 1.73 -11.99
N CYS A 2 -5.64 2.89 -11.48
CA CYS A 2 -6.17 3.36 -10.19
C CYS A 2 -7.59 3.85 -10.44
N HIS A 3 -8.55 2.96 -10.23
CA HIS A 3 -9.95 3.21 -10.49
C HIS A 3 -10.48 4.24 -9.48
N MET A 4 -11.50 5.03 -9.83
CA MET A 4 -12.13 5.99 -8.90
C MET A 4 -12.53 5.32 -7.57
N SER A 5 -12.92 4.06 -7.65
CA SER A 5 -13.31 3.24 -6.50
C SER A 5 -12.17 2.97 -5.51
N VAL A 6 -10.90 3.01 -5.95
CA VAL A 6 -9.76 2.94 -5.02
C VAL A 6 -9.62 4.25 -4.26
N LEU A 7 -9.78 5.39 -4.94
CA LEU A 7 -9.75 6.70 -4.28
C LEU A 7 -10.93 6.87 -3.32
N GLU A 8 -12.14 6.47 -3.72
CA GLU A 8 -13.33 6.44 -2.87
C GLU A 8 -13.11 5.57 -1.63
N PHE A 9 -12.53 4.38 -1.79
CA PHE A 9 -12.19 3.52 -0.67
C PHE A 9 -11.28 4.23 0.36
N PHE A 10 -10.23 4.93 -0.09
CA PHE A 10 -9.39 5.71 0.82
C PHE A 10 -10.16 6.87 1.45
N ILE A 11 -11.00 7.58 0.71
CA ILE A 11 -11.81 8.68 1.25
C ILE A 11 -12.80 8.18 2.33
N GLU A 12 -13.36 6.99 2.16
CA GLU A 12 -14.37 6.43 3.08
C GLU A 12 -13.75 5.70 4.28
N ASN A 13 -12.53 5.16 4.14
CA ASN A 13 -11.97 4.23 5.12
C ASN A 13 -10.64 4.67 5.73
N ALA A 14 -9.95 5.67 5.17
CA ALA A 14 -8.71 6.19 5.73
C ALA A 14 -8.98 7.43 6.59
N GLU A 15 -8.47 7.40 7.82
CA GLU A 15 -8.52 8.52 8.75
C GLU A 15 -7.18 9.28 8.71
N PRO A 16 -7.19 10.62 8.66
CA PRO A 16 -5.96 11.41 8.61
C PRO A 16 -4.95 11.09 9.72
N GLU A 17 -5.42 10.70 10.91
CA GLU A 17 -4.60 10.36 12.07
C GLU A 17 -3.75 9.10 11.86
N GLU A 18 -4.16 8.19 10.97
CA GLU A 18 -3.41 6.96 10.66
C GLU A 18 -2.14 7.26 9.86
N PHE A 19 -2.15 8.37 9.12
CA PHE A 19 -1.10 8.77 8.20
C PHE A 19 -0.31 9.97 8.70
N SER A 20 -0.91 10.85 9.51
CA SER A 20 -0.26 12.06 10.00
C SER A 20 1.00 11.71 10.79
N GLY A 21 2.17 12.15 10.29
CA GLY A 21 3.46 11.82 10.89
C GLY A 21 3.94 10.37 10.67
N ALA A 22 3.16 9.55 9.96
CA ALA A 22 3.44 8.15 9.68
C ALA A 22 4.50 7.98 8.58
N ARG A 23 5.19 6.84 8.62
CA ARG A 23 6.01 6.35 7.53
C ARG A 23 5.19 5.38 6.69
N VAL A 24 4.94 5.73 5.43
CA VAL A 24 4.07 4.99 4.51
C VAL A 24 4.89 4.29 3.44
N LEU A 25 4.57 3.02 3.18
CA LEU A 25 5.10 2.24 2.06
C LEU A 25 3.98 1.95 1.06
N GLU A 26 4.17 2.28 -0.22
CA GLU A 26 3.31 1.86 -1.33
C GLU A 26 4.03 0.80 -2.17
N VAL A 27 3.50 -0.42 -2.22
CA VAL A 27 4.03 -1.53 -3.02
C VAL A 27 3.25 -1.62 -4.33
N GLY A 28 3.95 -1.61 -5.45
CA GLY A 28 3.35 -1.46 -6.78
C GLY A 28 3.01 0.00 -7.11
N SER A 29 3.87 0.94 -6.70
CA SER A 29 3.55 2.38 -6.76
C SER A 29 3.62 3.00 -8.16
N ARG A 30 4.04 2.23 -9.18
CA ARG A 30 4.26 2.79 -10.51
C ARG A 30 2.98 3.39 -11.08
N TYR A 31 3.05 4.68 -11.44
CA TYR A 31 1.97 5.35 -12.12
C TYR A 31 1.75 4.77 -13.52
N VAL A 32 0.62 4.09 -13.70
CA VAL A 32 0.15 3.65 -15.03
C VAL A 32 -1.05 4.48 -15.49
N ASN A 33 -2.08 4.61 -14.64
CA ASN A 33 -3.33 5.32 -14.95
C ASN A 33 -3.98 5.84 -13.66
N GLY A 34 -3.24 6.61 -12.85
CA GLY A 34 -3.66 7.09 -11.53
C GLY A 34 -2.84 6.48 -10.39
N SER A 35 -2.86 7.15 -9.24
CA SER A 35 -2.14 6.74 -8.02
C SER A 35 -2.85 7.35 -6.82
N VAL A 36 -2.79 6.66 -5.68
CA VAL A 36 -3.31 7.16 -4.40
C VAL A 36 -2.34 8.14 -3.74
N ARG A 37 -1.05 8.12 -4.10
CA ARG A 37 0.00 8.96 -3.50
C ARG A 37 -0.37 10.45 -3.42
N PRO A 38 -0.87 11.13 -4.48
CA PRO A 38 -1.25 12.54 -4.39
C PRO A 38 -2.38 12.82 -3.39
N LEU A 39 -3.31 11.87 -3.21
CA LEU A 39 -4.38 11.97 -2.20
C LEU A 39 -3.77 11.90 -0.81
N ILE A 40 -2.94 10.88 -0.55
CA ILE A 40 -2.31 10.67 0.76
C ILE A 40 -1.40 11.84 1.14
N GLU A 41 -0.49 12.24 0.26
CA GLU A 41 0.47 13.32 0.52
C GLU A 41 -0.24 14.66 0.79
N ARG A 42 -1.29 14.97 0.02
CA ARG A 42 -1.98 16.26 0.11
C ARG A 42 -2.92 16.37 1.31
N PHE A 43 -3.68 15.32 1.58
CA PHE A 43 -4.76 15.37 2.57
C PHE A 43 -4.40 14.73 3.90
N PHE A 44 -3.54 13.70 3.90
CA PHE A 44 -3.20 12.96 5.11
C PHE A 44 -1.78 13.24 5.65
N ARG A 45 -0.95 13.93 4.87
CA ARG A 45 0.34 14.53 5.31
C ARG A 45 1.24 13.55 6.09
N PRO A 46 1.63 12.42 5.48
CA PRO A 46 2.60 11.53 6.08
C PRO A 46 3.96 12.21 6.27
N LYS A 47 4.73 11.72 7.25
CA LYS A 47 6.12 12.15 7.46
C LYS A 47 7.00 11.74 6.28
N GLU A 48 6.74 10.54 5.75
CA GLU A 48 7.49 9.96 4.65
C GLU A 48 6.57 9.02 3.86
N TYR A 49 6.71 9.05 2.54
CA TYR A 49 5.98 8.18 1.63
C TYR A 49 6.98 7.56 0.66
N VAL A 50 7.12 6.23 0.72
CA VAL A 50 8.06 5.47 -0.11
C VAL A 50 7.28 4.58 -1.07
N GLY A 51 7.44 4.82 -2.36
CA GLY A 51 6.90 3.96 -3.40
C GLY A 51 7.92 2.95 -3.91
N VAL A 52 7.54 1.67 -3.98
CA VAL A 52 8.35 0.62 -4.56
C VAL A 52 7.64 -0.12 -5.68
N ASP A 53 8.40 -0.55 -6.68
CA ASP A 53 7.91 -1.35 -7.79
C ASP A 53 9.05 -2.22 -8.36
N ILE A 54 8.73 -3.23 -9.16
CA ILE A 54 9.73 -4.04 -9.89
C ILE A 54 10.23 -3.33 -11.15
N GLU A 55 9.49 -2.33 -11.64
CA GLU A 55 9.87 -1.52 -12.80
C GLU A 55 10.02 -0.05 -12.42
N PRO A 56 10.98 0.69 -13.01
CA PRO A 56 11.07 2.13 -12.81
C PRO A 56 9.83 2.85 -13.35
N GLY A 57 9.50 3.99 -12.75
CA GLY A 57 8.47 4.87 -13.28
C GLY A 57 8.11 5.99 -12.32
N LYS A 58 7.08 6.77 -12.68
CA LYS A 58 6.60 7.87 -11.84
C LYS A 58 6.03 7.31 -10.53
N PHE A 59 6.38 7.96 -9.42
CA PHE A 59 6.06 7.57 -8.03
C PHE A 59 6.78 6.30 -7.52
N VAL A 60 7.72 5.76 -8.27
CA VAL A 60 8.64 4.71 -7.79
C VAL A 60 9.90 5.39 -7.25
N ASP A 61 10.09 5.36 -5.93
CA ASP A 61 11.28 5.89 -5.28
C ASP A 61 12.41 4.84 -5.25
N LEU A 62 12.03 3.55 -5.20
CA LEU A 62 12.98 2.43 -5.19
C LEU A 62 12.48 1.26 -6.04
N ILE A 63 13.34 0.75 -6.92
CA ILE A 63 13.06 -0.48 -7.66
C ILE A 63 13.34 -1.66 -6.73
N LEU A 64 12.29 -2.25 -6.16
CA LEU A 64 12.39 -3.30 -5.16
C LEU A 64 11.21 -4.29 -5.27
N PRO A 65 11.47 -5.58 -5.54
CA PRO A 65 10.42 -6.60 -5.51
C PRO A 65 9.88 -6.83 -4.10
N VAL A 66 8.60 -7.21 -3.99
CA VAL A 66 7.91 -7.41 -2.70
C VAL A 66 8.58 -8.50 -1.84
N GLU A 67 9.24 -9.45 -2.48
CA GLU A 67 10.03 -10.53 -1.87
C GLU A 67 11.24 -10.01 -1.08
N LYS A 68 11.69 -8.78 -1.38
CA LYS A 68 12.89 -8.17 -0.80
C LYS A 68 12.61 -7.02 0.17
N LEU A 69 11.34 -6.78 0.50
CA LEU A 69 10.95 -5.74 1.46
C LEU A 69 11.62 -5.92 2.83
N ILE A 70 11.60 -7.13 3.37
CA ILE A 70 12.15 -7.42 4.71
C ILE A 70 13.67 -7.23 4.71
N ASP A 71 14.36 -7.76 3.68
CA ASP A 71 15.81 -7.67 3.56
C ASP A 71 16.28 -6.20 3.47
N HIS A 72 15.50 -5.35 2.81
CA HIS A 72 15.87 -3.95 2.56
C HIS A 72 15.47 -3.00 3.68
N PHE A 73 14.21 -3.07 4.14
CA PHE A 73 13.68 -2.12 5.12
C PHE A 73 13.80 -2.63 6.56
N GLY A 74 13.83 -3.95 6.76
CA GLY A 74 13.71 -4.57 8.08
C GLY A 74 12.27 -4.79 8.51
N ARG A 75 12.10 -5.43 9.66
CA ARG A 75 10.78 -5.71 10.27
C ARG A 75 10.25 -4.44 10.92
N GLU A 76 8.92 -4.32 11.04
CA GLU A 76 8.27 -3.24 11.81
C GLU A 76 8.79 -1.83 11.49
N SER A 77 9.00 -1.55 10.20
CA SER A 77 9.65 -0.34 9.70
C SER A 77 8.68 0.73 9.20
N PHE A 78 7.42 0.36 8.93
CA PHE A 78 6.38 1.25 8.42
C PHE A 78 5.14 1.25 9.31
N ASP A 79 4.50 2.40 9.40
CA ASP A 79 3.25 2.58 10.16
C ASP A 79 2.03 2.23 9.29
N VAL A 80 2.14 2.48 7.97
CA VAL A 80 1.13 2.14 6.98
C VAL A 80 1.76 1.48 5.76
N VAL A 81 1.15 0.41 5.27
CA VAL A 81 1.50 -0.22 3.99
C VAL A 81 0.29 -0.18 3.04
N ILE A 82 0.51 0.23 1.81
CA ILE A 82 -0.49 0.32 0.75
C ILE A 82 -0.05 -0.63 -0.38
N ALA A 83 -0.98 -1.41 -0.92
CA ALA A 83 -0.79 -2.18 -2.13
C ALA A 83 -2.06 -2.16 -2.97
N THR A 84 -2.09 -1.31 -3.99
CA THR A 84 -3.25 -1.19 -4.89
C THR A 84 -3.00 -1.98 -6.17
N GLU A 85 -3.92 -2.87 -6.53
CA GLU A 85 -3.89 -3.57 -7.83
C GLU A 85 -2.56 -4.30 -8.10
N LEU A 86 -2.00 -4.90 -7.04
CA LEU A 86 -0.71 -5.62 -7.10
C LEU A 86 -0.89 -7.14 -7.05
N LEU A 87 -1.80 -7.62 -6.19
CA LEU A 87 -1.85 -9.04 -5.83
C LEU A 87 -2.33 -9.97 -6.96
N GLU A 88 -2.92 -9.43 -8.04
CA GLU A 88 -3.25 -10.15 -9.26
C GLU A 88 -2.03 -10.45 -10.14
N HIS A 89 -0.96 -9.68 -9.98
CA HIS A 89 0.29 -9.83 -10.72
C HIS A 89 1.32 -10.66 -9.95
N VAL A 90 1.08 -10.92 -8.66
CA VAL A 90 1.98 -11.70 -7.82
C VAL A 90 1.56 -13.17 -7.80
N MET A 91 2.45 -14.05 -8.28
CA MET A 91 2.25 -15.50 -8.27
C MET A 91 2.04 -16.06 -6.85
N ASP A 92 2.85 -15.60 -5.89
CA ASP A 92 2.71 -15.94 -4.47
C ASP A 92 2.19 -14.76 -3.66
N TRP A 93 0.89 -14.50 -3.77
CA TRP A 93 0.23 -13.43 -3.01
C TRP A 93 0.34 -13.62 -1.49
N ARG A 94 0.52 -14.86 -1.01
CA ARG A 94 0.68 -15.13 0.44
C ARG A 94 2.03 -14.62 0.92
N LEU A 95 3.09 -14.88 0.15
CA LEU A 95 4.42 -14.34 0.42
C LEU A 95 4.39 -12.81 0.42
N ALA A 96 3.78 -12.19 -0.60
CA ALA A 96 3.68 -10.73 -0.67
C ALA A 96 2.97 -10.15 0.56
N VAL A 97 1.80 -10.70 0.92
CA VAL A 97 1.05 -10.26 2.10
C VAL A 97 1.85 -10.47 3.38
N ASN A 98 2.54 -11.60 3.54
CA ASN A 98 3.37 -11.85 4.71
C ASN A 98 4.55 -10.87 4.82
N ASN A 99 5.19 -10.54 3.70
CA ASN A 99 6.27 -9.57 3.68
C ASN A 99 5.78 -8.16 4.04
N MET A 100 4.66 -7.74 3.47
CA MET A 100 4.01 -6.47 3.81
C MET A 100 3.63 -6.40 5.30
N LYS A 101 3.04 -7.47 5.84
CA LYS A 101 2.75 -7.58 7.28
C LYS A 101 3.99 -7.53 8.15
N THR A 102 5.11 -8.11 7.69
CA THR A 102 6.34 -8.20 8.47
C THR A 102 7.07 -6.86 8.54
N VAL A 103 7.04 -6.06 7.48
CA VAL A 103 7.61 -4.70 7.48
C VAL A 103 6.69 -3.67 8.15
N LEU A 104 5.42 -4.02 8.38
CA LEU A 104 4.45 -3.20 9.11
C LEU A 104 4.69 -3.31 10.63
N LYS A 105 4.66 -2.17 11.33
CA LYS A 105 4.71 -2.12 12.80
C LYS A 105 3.46 -2.72 13.41
N ARG A 106 3.58 -3.23 14.63
CA ARG A 106 2.41 -3.58 15.45
C ARG A 106 1.50 -2.37 15.64
N GLY A 107 0.20 -2.59 15.44
CA GLY A 107 -0.83 -1.54 15.43
C GLY A 107 -0.92 -0.77 14.12
N GLY A 108 -0.06 -1.07 13.13
CA GLY A 108 -0.08 -0.41 11.84
C GLY A 108 -1.25 -0.83 10.94
N TYR A 109 -1.43 -0.08 9.86
CA TYR A 109 -2.53 -0.25 8.92
C TYR A 109 -2.02 -0.79 7.58
N ILE A 110 -2.80 -1.69 6.98
CA ILE A 110 -2.56 -2.12 5.61
C ILE A 110 -3.81 -1.92 4.75
N TYR A 111 -3.61 -1.29 3.59
CA TYR A 111 -4.65 -1.05 2.59
C TYR A 111 -4.32 -1.87 1.36
N ILE A 112 -5.22 -2.79 0.99
CA ILE A 112 -5.05 -3.65 -0.18
C ILE A 112 -6.27 -3.51 -1.08
N SER A 113 -6.07 -3.25 -2.38
CA SER A 113 -7.13 -3.35 -3.39
C SER A 113 -6.80 -4.41 -4.44
N ARG A 114 -7.85 -4.97 -5.06
CA ARG A 114 -7.74 -5.72 -6.30
C ARG A 114 -8.75 -5.20 -7.34
N PRO A 115 -8.41 -5.24 -8.65
CA PRO A 115 -9.35 -4.95 -9.70
C PRO A 115 -10.40 -6.05 -9.72
N VAL A 116 -11.68 -5.67 -9.66
CA VAL A 116 -12.78 -6.58 -9.95
C VAL A 116 -13.09 -6.47 -11.44
N LEU A 117 -13.00 -7.59 -12.16
CA LEU A 117 -13.25 -7.75 -13.60
C LEU A 117 -14.68 -7.34 -14.06
N ARG A 118 -15.56 -6.93 -13.15
CA ARG A 118 -16.89 -6.37 -13.46
C ARG A 118 -16.98 -4.97 -12.86
N ALA A 119 -17.31 -4.00 -13.72
CA ALA A 119 -17.26 -2.55 -13.54
C ALA A 119 -18.14 -1.94 -12.42
N SER A 120 -18.46 -2.69 -11.36
CA SER A 120 -19.42 -2.25 -10.35
C SER A 120 -18.78 -1.96 -8.99
N HIS A 121 -17.78 -2.71 -8.52
CA HIS A 121 -17.17 -2.47 -7.20
C HIS A 121 -15.75 -3.05 -7.15
N SER A 122 -14.70 -2.24 -6.90
CA SER A 122 -13.38 -2.79 -6.55
C SER A 122 -13.44 -3.38 -5.13
N MET A 123 -12.87 -4.57 -4.93
CA MET A 123 -12.78 -5.14 -3.59
C MET A 123 -11.50 -4.60 -2.95
N ALA A 124 -11.68 -3.63 -2.05
CA ALA A 124 -10.62 -3.04 -1.25
C ALA A 124 -10.83 -3.41 0.22
N ILE A 125 -9.73 -3.72 0.91
CA ILE A 125 -9.74 -4.19 2.29
C ILE A 125 -8.74 -3.36 3.08
N ARG A 126 -9.22 -2.73 4.15
CA ARG A 126 -8.40 -2.15 5.22
C ARG A 126 -8.27 -3.20 6.30
N MET A 127 -7.04 -3.52 6.70
CA MET A 127 -6.77 -4.39 7.85
C MET A 127 -5.92 -3.65 8.86
N ILE A 128 -6.25 -3.83 10.14
CA ILE A 128 -5.45 -3.34 11.27
C ILE A 128 -4.66 -4.54 11.79
N PHE A 129 -3.34 -4.42 11.85
CA PHE A 129 -2.49 -5.48 12.41
C PHE A 129 -2.13 -5.15 13.85
N GLY A 130 -3.06 -5.42 14.76
CA GLY A 130 -2.93 -5.21 16.21
C GLY A 130 -3.11 -6.49 17.01
N ASP A 131 -2.04 -6.90 17.68
CA ASP A 131 -1.96 -7.88 18.78
C ASP A 131 -2.62 -9.26 18.57
N THR A 132 -2.02 -10.10 17.72
CA THR A 132 -1.99 -11.55 18.03
C THR A 132 -0.92 -11.77 19.10
N ARG A 133 -1.37 -11.90 20.35
CA ARG A 133 -0.65 -12.68 21.36
C ARG A 133 -0.49 -14.13 20.90
#